data_AF-A0AAV4VHF7-F1
#
_entry.id   AF-A0AAV4VHF7-F1
#
_cell.length_a   1.000
_cell.length_b   1.000
_cell.length_c   1.000
_cell.angle_alpha   90.00
_cell.angle_beta   90.00
_cell.angle_gamma   90.00
#
_symmetry.space_group_name_H-M   'P 1'
#
loop_
_entity.id
_entity.type
_entity.pdbx_description
1 polymer ?
#
loop_
_entity_poly.entity_id
_entity_poly.type
_entity_poly.pdbx_seq_one_letter_code
_entity_poly.pdbx_strand_id
1 'polypeptide(L)'
;MKGVVVARKGVASDPQTKKEGRQVPPEDLIEIKKRFQVARIYLSQTLEDTSNNIQCKRDWSFERIRNKELVGIDHEKVLVEANTKEECQEACLNHKQFKCLSAEFNYQLSECRLSPYNRFSSTEKGVAVSNSRFVVDYFENNCIEEPRGFCNTKLLKKYRLMITEKITQRGLHRRLSPAMLRN
;
A
#
# COMPACT_ATOMS: atom_id res chain seq x y z
N MET A 1 17.48 -49.39 -50.79
CA MET A 1 17.87 -50.14 -49.58
C MET A 1 19.38 -50.33 -49.56
N LYS A 2 20.07 -49.73 -48.60
CA LYS A 2 21.25 -50.25 -47.86
C LYS A 2 21.82 -49.08 -47.05
N GLY A 3 21.69 -49.20 -45.73
CA GLY A 3 22.02 -48.19 -44.76
C GLY A 3 23.53 -48.01 -44.59
N VAL A 4 23.92 -46.76 -44.36
CA VAL A 4 25.26 -46.41 -43.90
C VAL A 4 25.24 -46.45 -42.38
N VAL A 5 26.02 -47.38 -41.83
CA VAL A 5 26.26 -47.53 -40.39
C VAL A 5 27.23 -46.42 -39.96
N VAL A 6 26.73 -45.43 -39.21
CA VAL A 6 27.59 -44.40 -38.61
C VAL A 6 28.04 -44.89 -37.23
N ALA A 7 29.34 -45.16 -37.10
CA ALA A 7 29.98 -45.53 -35.85
C ALA A 7 29.90 -44.37 -34.83
N ARG A 8 29.35 -44.64 -33.65
CA ARG A 8 29.34 -43.72 -32.51
C ARG A 8 30.74 -43.69 -31.89
N LYS A 9 31.44 -42.55 -31.96
CA LYS A 9 32.63 -42.29 -31.13
C LYS A 9 32.18 -42.05 -29.69
N GLY A 10 32.77 -42.80 -28.76
CA GLY A 10 32.54 -42.68 -27.33
C GLY A 10 32.94 -41.31 -26.81
N VAL A 11 32.09 -40.75 -25.95
CA VAL A 11 32.34 -39.55 -25.17
C VAL A 11 33.29 -39.94 -24.04
N ALA A 12 34.53 -39.46 -24.10
CA ALA A 12 35.47 -39.55 -22.99
C ALA A 12 35.03 -38.55 -21.91
N SER A 13 34.76 -39.07 -20.72
CA SER A 13 34.41 -38.32 -19.51
C SER A 13 35.62 -37.54 -18.98
N ASP A 14 35.38 -36.25 -18.74
CA ASP A 14 36.29 -35.22 -18.26
C ASP A 14 36.81 -35.51 -16.82
N PRO A 15 38.11 -35.35 -16.51
CA PRO A 15 38.61 -35.51 -15.15
C PRO A 15 38.22 -34.31 -14.27
N GLN A 16 37.56 -34.59 -13.15
CA GLN A 16 37.21 -33.63 -12.11
C GLN A 16 38.45 -32.86 -11.60
N THR A 17 38.57 -31.58 -11.93
CA THR A 17 39.46 -30.64 -11.23
C THR A 17 38.88 -30.29 -9.86
N LYS A 18 39.57 -30.75 -8.81
CA LYS A 18 39.39 -30.41 -7.40
C LYS A 18 39.36 -28.89 -7.19
N LYS A 19 38.24 -28.34 -6.74
CA LYS A 19 38.15 -26.92 -6.32
C LYS A 19 38.77 -26.78 -4.93
N GLU A 20 40.02 -26.34 -4.88
CA GLU A 20 40.64 -25.86 -3.65
C GLU A 20 39.99 -24.51 -3.28
N GLY A 21 39.39 -24.43 -2.09
CA GLY A 21 38.79 -23.20 -1.57
C GLY A 21 39.88 -22.15 -1.37
N ARG A 22 39.80 -21.04 -2.11
CA ARG A 22 40.69 -19.90 -1.93
C ARG A 22 40.30 -19.18 -0.63
N GLN A 23 41.06 -19.41 0.44
CA GLN A 23 40.96 -18.61 1.65
C GLN A 23 41.39 -17.17 1.30
N VAL A 24 40.47 -16.21 1.37
CA VAL A 24 40.73 -14.79 1.09
C VAL A 24 41.54 -14.20 2.26
N PRO A 25 42.71 -13.57 2.01
CA PRO A 25 43.50 -12.92 3.05
C PRO A 25 42.68 -11.89 3.86
N PRO A 26 42.94 -11.72 5.17
CA PRO A 26 42.19 -10.78 6.03
C PRO A 26 42.26 -9.32 5.57
N GLU A 27 43.34 -8.93 4.89
CA GLU A 27 43.55 -7.56 4.37
C GLU A 27 42.54 -7.19 3.27
N ASP A 28 42.11 -8.15 2.46
CA ASP A 28 41.15 -7.92 1.38
C ASP A 28 39.73 -7.67 1.91
N LEU A 29 39.38 -8.22 3.07
CA LEU A 29 38.10 -7.96 3.73
C LEU A 29 37.95 -6.50 4.17
N ILE A 30 39.04 -5.84 4.56
CA ILE A 30 39.04 -4.43 4.94
C ILE A 30 38.80 -3.57 3.70
N GLU A 31 39.45 -3.89 2.58
CA GLU A 31 39.27 -3.14 1.33
C GLU A 31 37.89 -3.38 0.71
N ILE A 32 37.38 -4.61 0.75
CA ILE A 32 36.02 -4.95 0.34
C ILE A 32 35.00 -4.20 1.21
N LYS A 33 35.16 -4.21 2.54
CA LYS A 33 34.30 -3.45 3.47
C LYS A 33 34.38 -1.95 3.21
N LYS A 34 35.56 -1.40 2.91
CA LYS A 34 35.75 0.01 2.53
C LYS A 34 35.00 0.33 1.23
N ARG A 35 35.09 -0.52 0.20
CA ARG A 35 34.35 -0.35 -1.06
C ARG A 35 32.83 -0.42 -0.85
N PHE A 36 32.34 -1.35 -0.03
CA PHE A 36 30.92 -1.42 0.34
C PHE A 36 30.47 -0.19 1.14
N GLN A 37 31.28 0.29 2.08
CA GLN A 37 30.99 1.50 2.86
C GLN A 37 30.99 2.76 1.99
N VAL A 38 31.96 2.90 1.07
CA VAL A 38 32.05 4.01 0.11
C VAL A 38 30.87 3.96 -0.86
N ALA A 39 30.48 2.77 -1.37
CA ALA A 39 29.27 2.61 -2.18
C ALA A 39 28.00 3.02 -1.41
N ARG A 40 27.94 2.72 -0.10
CA ARG A 40 26.83 3.14 0.79
C ARG A 40 26.77 4.66 0.98
N ILE A 41 27.93 5.30 1.14
CA ILE A 41 28.06 6.76 1.24
C ILE A 41 27.67 7.43 -0.09
N TYR A 42 28.12 6.86 -1.21
CA TYR A 42 27.81 7.36 -2.55
C TYR A 42 26.31 7.22 -2.87
N LEU A 43 25.67 6.11 -2.46
CA LEU A 43 24.22 5.91 -2.56
C LEU A 43 23.40 6.90 -1.72
N SER A 44 23.92 7.35 -0.56
CA SER A 44 23.27 8.39 0.24
C SER A 44 23.47 9.81 -0.30
N GLN A 45 24.52 10.06 -1.07
CA GLN A 45 24.80 11.38 -1.67
C GLN A 45 23.99 11.65 -2.94
N THR A 46 23.34 10.64 -3.53
CA THR A 46 22.50 10.77 -4.73
C THR A 46 20.99 10.77 -4.43
N LEU A 47 20.58 10.97 -3.18
CA LEU A 47 19.16 11.06 -2.78
C LEU A 47 18.89 12.33 -1.97
N GLU A 48 19.47 13.44 -2.38
CA GLU A 48 19.08 14.79 -1.96
C GLU A 48 18.60 15.57 -3.19
N ASP A 49 17.58 15.02 -3.86
CA ASP A 49 16.81 15.81 -4.81
C ASP A 49 15.89 16.74 -4.02
N THR A 50 16.04 18.03 -4.30
CA THR A 50 15.22 19.14 -3.82
C THR A 50 13.74 18.88 -4.07
N SER A 51 13.05 18.31 -3.09
CA SER A 51 11.59 18.31 -3.03
C SER A 51 11.20 18.78 -1.65
N ASN A 52 10.27 19.74 -1.57
CA ASN A 52 9.50 19.98 -0.36
C ASN A 52 8.63 18.73 -0.12
N ASN A 53 9.29 17.64 0.26
CA ASN A 53 8.76 16.29 0.18
C ASN A 53 7.86 16.07 1.38
N ILE A 54 6.56 15.93 1.11
CA ILE A 54 5.63 15.46 2.13
C ILE A 54 6.05 14.03 2.49
N GLN A 55 6.79 13.91 3.59
CA GLN A 55 7.30 12.64 4.09
C GLN A 55 6.13 11.71 4.41
N CYS A 56 5.86 10.77 3.51
CA CYS A 56 4.84 9.76 3.70
C CYS A 56 5.29 8.76 4.78
N LYS A 57 4.55 8.63 5.88
CA LYS A 57 4.87 7.69 6.97
C LYS A 57 4.60 6.21 6.63
N ARG A 58 3.97 5.94 5.49
CA ARG A 58 3.61 4.58 5.03
C ARG A 58 4.68 4.04 4.08
N ASP A 59 4.75 2.72 3.98
CA ASP A 59 5.68 2.02 3.07
C ASP A 59 5.51 2.41 1.59
N TRP A 60 4.32 2.91 1.22
CA TRP A 60 4.01 3.43 -0.10
C TRP A 60 2.99 4.56 -0.03
N SER A 61 3.14 5.54 -0.93
CA SER A 61 2.33 6.76 -0.99
C SER A 61 1.04 6.62 -1.75
N PHE A 62 1.00 5.82 -2.83
CA PHE A 62 -0.20 5.59 -3.64
C PHE A 62 -0.44 4.13 -4.03
N GLU A 63 -1.71 3.72 -4.02
CA GLU A 63 -2.16 2.41 -4.54
C GLU A 63 -2.87 2.68 -5.83
N ARG A 64 -2.40 2.01 -6.87
CA ARG A 64 -2.88 2.17 -8.21
C ARG A 64 -3.88 1.08 -8.53
N ILE A 65 -5.07 1.48 -8.94
CA ILE A 65 -6.08 0.59 -9.50
C ILE A 65 -6.29 1.00 -10.95
N ARG A 66 -5.91 0.11 -11.87
CA ARG A 66 -5.93 0.43 -13.31
C ARG A 66 -7.33 0.42 -13.89
N ASN A 67 -7.57 1.26 -14.90
CA ASN A 67 -8.84 1.34 -15.63
C ASN A 67 -10.05 1.58 -14.72
N LYS A 68 -9.85 2.38 -13.67
CA LYS A 68 -10.86 2.68 -12.65
C LYS A 68 -10.94 4.18 -12.42
N GLU A 69 -12.12 4.64 -12.06
CA GLU A 69 -12.40 6.02 -11.65
C GLU A 69 -13.45 6.06 -10.55
N LEU A 70 -13.43 7.12 -9.76
CA LEU A 70 -14.41 7.41 -8.72
C LEU A 70 -15.62 8.10 -9.37
N VAL A 71 -16.81 7.52 -9.26
CA VAL A 71 -18.05 8.06 -9.84
C VAL A 71 -18.94 8.67 -8.76
N GLY A 72 -19.86 9.55 -9.17
CA GLY A 72 -20.86 10.18 -8.30
C GLY A 72 -20.46 11.54 -7.70
N ILE A 73 -19.23 12.00 -7.95
CA ILE A 73 -18.63 13.22 -7.37
C ILE A 73 -17.86 14.06 -8.39
N ASP A 74 -18.13 13.91 -9.68
CA ASP A 74 -17.32 14.55 -10.73
C ASP A 74 -17.22 16.07 -10.62
N HIS A 75 -18.24 16.73 -10.04
CA HIS A 75 -18.28 18.17 -9.80
C HIS A 75 -17.44 18.63 -8.59
N GLU A 76 -17.02 17.71 -7.71
CA GLU A 76 -16.14 17.99 -6.58
C GLU A 76 -14.67 17.67 -6.88
N LYS A 77 -14.37 17.10 -8.05
CA LYS A 77 -13.00 16.86 -8.50
C LYS A 77 -12.38 18.15 -9.00
N VAL A 78 -11.10 18.34 -8.69
CA VAL A 78 -10.31 19.46 -9.21
C VAL A 78 -9.39 18.99 -10.32
N LEU A 79 -9.49 19.66 -11.46
CA LEU A 79 -8.63 19.47 -12.60
C LEU A 79 -7.28 20.13 -12.38
N VAL A 80 -6.19 19.40 -12.58
CA VAL A 80 -4.82 19.94 -12.52
C VAL A 80 -4.01 19.52 -13.73
N GLU A 81 -3.11 20.40 -14.15
CA GLU A 81 -2.13 20.14 -15.20
C GLU A 81 -1.10 19.11 -14.70
N ALA A 82 -0.99 17.98 -15.39
CA ALA A 82 0.03 16.97 -15.14
C ALA A 82 0.25 16.15 -16.42
N ASN A 83 1.50 15.95 -16.82
CA ASN A 83 1.83 15.18 -18.03
C ASN A 83 2.08 13.70 -17.73
N THR A 84 2.35 13.38 -16.46
CA THR A 84 2.68 12.04 -16.00
C THR A 84 1.83 11.67 -14.77
N LYS A 85 1.67 10.37 -14.54
CA LYS A 85 0.99 9.88 -13.32
C LYS A 85 1.77 10.27 -12.06
N GLU A 86 3.10 10.36 -12.14
CA GLU A 86 3.98 10.81 -11.05
C GLU A 86 3.71 12.28 -10.70
N GLU A 87 3.62 13.17 -11.69
CA GLU A 87 3.22 14.58 -11.49
C GLU A 87 1.82 14.68 -10.87
N CYS A 88 0.87 13.85 -11.31
CA CYS A 88 -0.48 13.82 -10.74
C CYS A 88 -0.48 13.39 -9.26
N GLN A 89 0.34 12.40 -8.90
CA GLN A 89 0.53 11.96 -7.52
C GLN A 89 1.17 13.05 -6.65
N GLU A 90 2.20 13.72 -7.16
CA GLU A 90 2.84 14.84 -6.47
C GLU A 90 1.88 16.02 -6.28
N ALA A 91 1.10 16.35 -7.31
CA ALA A 91 0.06 17.39 -7.23
C ALA A 91 -0.97 17.05 -6.16
N CYS A 92 -1.40 15.79 -6.04
CA CYS A 92 -2.30 15.35 -4.98
C CYS A 92 -1.68 15.52 -3.58
N LEU A 93 -0.43 15.10 -3.38
CA LEU A 93 0.25 15.27 -2.09
C LEU A 93 0.33 16.76 -1.71
N ASN A 94 0.70 17.61 -2.66
CA ASN A 94 0.94 19.03 -2.44
C ASN A 94 -0.31 19.92 -2.52
N HIS A 95 -1.49 19.34 -2.76
CA HIS A 95 -2.72 20.12 -2.91
C HIS A 95 -3.13 20.77 -1.58
N LYS A 96 -3.36 22.09 -1.59
CA LYS A 96 -3.59 22.88 -0.36
C LYS A 96 -5.05 23.28 -0.13
N GLN A 97 -5.89 23.30 -1.17
CA GLN A 97 -7.28 23.77 -1.03
C GLN A 97 -8.15 22.76 -0.30
N PHE A 98 -7.85 21.47 -0.47
CA PHE A 98 -8.42 20.38 0.30
C PHE A 98 -7.38 19.27 0.47
N LYS A 99 -7.67 18.37 1.41
CA LYS A 99 -6.87 17.17 1.63
C LYS A 99 -7.17 16.14 0.55
N CYS A 100 -6.27 15.97 -0.42
CA CYS A 100 -6.46 15.02 -1.51
C CYS A 100 -6.40 13.57 -1.00
N LEU A 101 -7.54 12.87 -1.06
CA LEU A 101 -7.63 11.46 -0.63
C LEU A 101 -7.44 10.50 -1.81
N SER A 102 -7.74 10.94 -3.03
CA SER A 102 -7.45 10.17 -4.24
C SER A 102 -7.20 11.06 -5.44
N ALA A 103 -6.58 10.49 -6.47
CA ALA A 103 -6.34 11.14 -7.76
C ALA A 103 -6.66 10.17 -8.91
N GLU A 104 -6.99 10.72 -10.07
CA GLU A 104 -7.23 9.97 -11.30
C GLU A 104 -6.36 10.56 -12.41
N PHE A 105 -5.63 9.72 -13.14
CA PHE A 105 -4.85 10.17 -14.30
C PHE A 105 -5.40 9.56 -15.59
N ASN A 106 -5.82 10.42 -16.52
CA ASN A 106 -6.24 10.04 -17.85
C ASN A 106 -5.05 10.07 -18.80
N TYR A 107 -4.63 8.89 -19.28
CA TYR A 107 -3.47 8.75 -20.17
C TYR A 107 -3.71 9.28 -21.59
N GLN A 108 -4.96 9.35 -22.03
CA GLN A 108 -5.30 9.82 -23.38
C GLN A 108 -5.30 11.34 -23.45
N LEU A 109 -5.78 12.00 -22.39
CA LEU A 109 -5.89 13.46 -22.32
C LEU A 109 -4.71 14.11 -21.59
N SER A 110 -3.82 13.32 -20.98
CA SER A 110 -2.79 13.81 -20.05
C SER A 110 -3.41 14.72 -18.98
N GLU A 111 -4.45 14.20 -18.33
CA GLU A 111 -5.31 14.99 -17.45
C GLU A 111 -5.33 14.36 -16.05
N CYS A 112 -5.11 15.18 -15.01
CA CYS A 112 -5.17 14.75 -13.62
C CYS A 112 -6.39 15.35 -12.90
N ARG A 113 -7.16 14.50 -12.22
CA ARG A 113 -8.30 14.90 -11.39
C ARG A 113 -8.04 14.53 -9.95
N LEU A 114 -8.00 15.53 -9.08
CA LEU A 114 -7.80 15.39 -7.64
C LEU A 114 -9.15 15.33 -6.93
N SER A 115 -9.26 14.52 -5.88
CA SER A 115 -10.51 14.30 -5.16
C SER A 115 -10.33 14.37 -3.64
N PRO A 116 -11.24 15.06 -2.91
CA PRO A 116 -11.30 15.01 -1.46
C PRO A 116 -11.93 13.71 -0.93
N TYR A 117 -12.33 12.80 -1.82
CA TYR A 117 -12.92 11.51 -1.50
C TYR A 117 -12.02 10.36 -1.93
N ASN A 118 -12.28 9.20 -1.37
CA ASN A 118 -11.68 7.94 -1.78
C ASN A 118 -12.73 6.82 -1.85
N ARG A 119 -12.30 5.61 -2.19
CA ARG A 119 -13.17 4.43 -2.29
C ARG A 119 -13.89 4.03 -0.99
N PHE A 120 -13.54 4.67 0.12
CA PHE A 120 -14.10 4.40 1.45
C PHE A 120 -14.94 5.55 1.99
N SER A 121 -14.95 6.69 1.29
CA SER A 121 -15.82 7.81 1.60
C SER A 121 -17.26 7.33 1.40
N SER A 122 -18.07 7.40 2.46
CA SER A 122 -19.37 6.72 2.61
C SER A 122 -20.23 6.65 1.33
N THR A 123 -20.84 5.48 1.11
CA THR A 123 -21.83 5.23 0.04
C THR A 123 -23.03 6.19 0.08
N GLU A 124 -23.28 6.88 1.20
CA GLU A 124 -24.34 7.90 1.34
C GLU A 124 -24.19 9.07 0.36
N LYS A 125 -22.97 9.38 -0.10
CA LYS A 125 -22.73 10.37 -1.17
C LYS A 125 -22.80 9.78 -2.58
N GLY A 126 -23.13 8.51 -2.74
CA GLY A 126 -23.13 7.82 -4.04
C GLY A 126 -21.73 7.61 -4.63
N VAL A 127 -20.68 7.81 -3.82
CA VAL A 127 -19.28 7.65 -4.21
C VAL A 127 -18.96 6.17 -4.39
N ALA A 128 -18.47 5.78 -5.56
CA ALA A 128 -18.04 4.41 -5.82
C ALA A 128 -16.88 4.37 -6.82
N VAL A 129 -16.03 3.33 -6.73
CA VAL A 129 -15.02 3.07 -7.77
C VAL A 129 -15.63 2.18 -8.84
N SER A 130 -15.67 2.66 -10.08
CA SER A 130 -16.20 1.94 -11.24
C SER A 130 -15.14 1.76 -12.32
N ASN A 131 -15.42 0.90 -13.30
CA ASN A 131 -14.60 0.81 -14.52
C ASN A 131 -14.66 2.15 -15.26
N SER A 132 -13.51 2.71 -15.60
CA SER A 132 -13.48 3.87 -16.49
C SER A 132 -13.72 3.42 -17.92
N ARG A 133 -14.41 4.28 -18.69
CA ARG A 133 -14.58 4.10 -20.14
C ARG A 133 -13.33 4.49 -20.92
N PHE A 134 -12.45 5.28 -20.31
CA PHE A 134 -11.20 5.75 -20.88
C PHE A 134 -10.01 5.05 -20.22
N VAL A 135 -8.80 5.27 -20.75
CA VAL A 135 -7.57 4.79 -20.13
C VAL A 135 -7.26 5.70 -18.94
N VAL A 136 -7.92 5.43 -17.81
CA VAL A 136 -7.80 6.18 -16.55
C VAL A 136 -7.37 5.25 -15.44
N ASP A 137 -6.38 5.67 -14.66
CA ASP A 137 -6.00 4.98 -13.45
C ASP A 137 -6.37 5.78 -12.21
N TYR A 138 -6.96 5.09 -11.23
CA TYR A 138 -7.26 5.60 -9.91
C TYR A 138 -6.08 5.38 -8.97
N PHE A 139 -5.76 6.40 -8.18
CA PHE A 139 -4.69 6.41 -7.18
C PHE A 139 -5.26 6.74 -5.81
N GLU A 140 -5.11 5.82 -4.85
CA GLU A 140 -5.49 6.03 -3.45
C GLU A 140 -4.33 6.69 -2.70
N ASN A 141 -4.55 7.86 -2.08
CA ASN A 141 -3.51 8.52 -1.28
C ASN A 141 -3.39 7.87 0.09
N ASN A 142 -2.23 7.27 0.33
CA ASN A 142 -1.93 6.58 1.56
C ASN A 142 -1.26 7.44 2.64
N CYS A 143 -0.75 8.62 2.29
CA CYS A 143 0.02 9.48 3.19
C CYS A 143 -0.85 10.25 4.19
N ILE A 144 -2.15 10.00 4.16
CA ILE A 144 -3.13 10.58 5.06
C ILE A 144 -3.03 9.91 6.44
N GLU A 145 -2.80 10.73 7.47
CA GLU A 145 -2.69 10.27 8.88
C GLU A 145 -4.05 9.92 9.53
N GLU A 146 -5.16 10.32 8.92
CA GLU A 146 -6.47 10.01 9.48
C GLU A 146 -6.69 8.49 9.50
N PRO A 147 -7.29 7.95 10.58
CA PRO A 147 -7.59 6.53 10.65
C PRO A 147 -8.54 6.19 9.51
N ARG A 148 -8.00 5.58 8.44
CA ARG A 148 -8.78 4.97 7.36
C ARG A 148 -9.82 4.13 8.06
N GLY A 149 -11.09 4.50 7.91
CA GLY A 149 -12.19 3.92 8.67
C GLY A 149 -12.40 2.45 8.37
N PHE A 150 -11.54 1.58 8.91
CA PHE A 150 -11.67 0.13 8.89
C PHE A 150 -11.46 -0.40 10.30
N CYS A 151 -12.32 0.08 11.18
CA CYS A 151 -13.03 -0.72 12.16
C CYS A 151 -14.04 0.25 12.78
N ASN A 152 -15.33 0.01 12.61
CA ASN A 152 -16.34 0.76 13.35
C ASN A 152 -16.29 0.31 14.82
N THR A 153 -15.25 0.71 15.54
CA THR A 153 -15.09 0.44 16.96
C THR A 153 -16.19 1.12 17.78
N LYS A 154 -16.86 2.13 17.21
CA LYS A 154 -18.10 2.70 17.76
C LYS A 154 -19.27 1.71 17.67
N LEU A 155 -19.42 0.97 16.57
CA LEU A 155 -20.36 -0.16 16.46
C LEU A 155 -19.95 -1.30 17.40
N LEU A 156 -18.65 -1.66 17.46
CA LEU A 156 -18.18 -2.69 18.39
C LEU A 156 -18.37 -2.28 19.86
N LYS A 157 -18.17 -1.00 20.23
CA LYS A 157 -18.49 -0.49 21.58
C LYS A 157 -20.00 -0.53 21.86
N LYS A 158 -20.83 -0.18 20.86
CA LYS A 158 -22.30 -0.25 20.95
C LYS A 158 -22.79 -1.69 21.14
N TYR A 159 -22.21 -2.66 20.44
CA TYR A 159 -22.56 -4.08 20.58
C TYR A 159 -21.89 -4.76 21.78
N ARG A 160 -20.73 -4.26 22.27
CA ARG A 160 -20.06 -4.78 23.47
C ARG A 160 -20.89 -4.53 24.74
N LEU A 161 -21.59 -3.40 24.84
CA LEU A 161 -22.48 -3.11 25.98
C LEU A 161 -23.75 -3.98 25.98
N MET A 162 -24.25 -4.37 24.81
CA MET A 162 -25.46 -5.20 24.68
C MET A 162 -25.25 -6.69 25.02
N ILE A 163 -24.01 -7.18 24.96
CA ILE A 163 -23.68 -8.59 25.26
C ILE A 163 -23.50 -8.82 26.76
N THR A 164 -23.02 -7.81 27.50
CA THR A 164 -22.75 -7.92 28.95
C THR A 164 -24.00 -7.83 29.83
N GLU A 165 -25.12 -7.29 29.32
CA GLU A 165 -26.35 -7.16 30.12
C GLU A 165 -27.20 -8.44 30.17
N LYS A 166 -27.13 -9.29 29.14
CA LYS A 166 -27.90 -10.55 29.09
C LYS A 166 -27.35 -11.66 30.00
N ILE A 167 -26.12 -11.54 30.49
CA ILE A 167 -25.52 -12.53 31.39
C ILE A 167 -25.84 -12.21 32.86
N THR A 168 -26.12 -10.95 33.21
CA THR A 168 -26.40 -10.55 34.61
C THR A 168 -27.87 -10.69 35.01
N GLN A 169 -28.82 -10.67 34.06
CA GLN A 169 -30.25 -10.83 34.39
C GLN A 169 -30.71 -12.27 34.69
N ARG A 170 -29.88 -13.28 34.44
CA ARG A 170 -30.19 -14.67 34.85
C ARG A 170 -29.74 -15.02 36.28
N GLY A 171 -29.09 -14.09 36.99
CA GLY A 171 -28.49 -14.34 38.31
C GLY A 171 -29.22 -13.76 39.52
N LEU A 172 -30.28 -12.97 39.37
CA LEU A 172 -30.85 -12.20 40.48
C LEU A 172 -32.35 -12.46 40.77
N HIS A 173 -32.86 -13.67 40.50
CA HIS A 173 -34.24 -14.04 40.84
C HIS A 173 -34.35 -15.17 41.88
N ARG A 174 -33.34 -15.32 42.75
CA ARG A 174 -33.44 -16.16 43.96
C ARG A 174 -32.74 -15.50 45.15
N ARG A 175 -33.46 -14.62 45.84
CA ARG A 175 -33.41 -14.44 47.31
C ARG A 175 -34.55 -13.50 47.69
N LEU A 176 -35.69 -14.11 48.05
CA LEU A 176 -36.83 -13.44 48.68
C LEU A 176 -36.49 -13.09 50.14
N SER A 177 -36.84 -11.85 50.51
CA SER A 177 -37.18 -11.25 51.81
C SER A 177 -36.27 -11.43 53.04
N PRO A 178 -36.09 -10.32 53.80
CA PRO A 178 -36.68 -10.30 55.14
C PRO A 178 -37.58 -9.08 55.37
N ALA A 179 -38.68 -9.34 56.06
CA ALA A 179 -39.59 -8.36 56.64
C ALA A 179 -38.88 -7.42 57.63
N MET A 180 -39.25 -6.13 57.64
CA MET A 180 -39.27 -5.28 58.84
C MET A 180 -40.33 -4.17 58.72
N LEU A 181 -41.45 -4.44 59.39
CA LEU A 181 -42.25 -3.56 60.24
C LEU A 181 -42.06 -2.02 60.11
N ARG A 182 -43.11 -1.36 59.62
CA ARG A 182 -43.55 -0.05 60.07
C ARG A 182 -45.05 -0.09 60.35
N ASN A 183 -45.39 -0.29 61.61
CA ASN A 183 -46.39 0.44 62.40
C ASN A 183 -46.37 -0.11 63.83
#